data_AF-A0A950ACS3-F1
#
_entry.id   AF-A0A950ACS3-F1
#
_cell.length_a   1.000
_cell.length_b   1.000
_cell.length_c   1.000
_cell.angle_alpha   90.00
_cell.angle_beta   90.00
_cell.angle_gamma   90.00
#
_symmetry.space_group_name_H-M   'P 1'
#
loop_
_entity.id
_entity.type
_entity.pdbx_description
1 polymer ?
#
loop_
_entity_poly.entity_id
_entity_poly.type
_entity_poly.pdbx_seq_one_letter_code
_entity_poly.pdbx_strand_id
1 'polypeptide(L)'
;RLGRVVEEFLYPAMEDFAIDFMVDRGAYAKTIKINLKHFTLIGATTRAGLLTAPLRERFGIVHHLDYYTPEDLQRIVRHSASVLGVTIGDDGAAEIAARARGTPRIANRLLRRVRDYAQVKAHGAIDRDVAAAALQLEGIDLLGLDALDRAFLRALVVQYGGGPVGIGALAASVNEEEDTLTDVVEPFLIQIGFLQRTAGGRRATSKAKAHLGLSASEQPRLL
;
A
#
# COMPACT_ATOMS: atom_id res chain seq x y z
N ARG A 1 13.12 -8.28 -3.43
CA ARG A 1 14.39 -7.48 -3.40
C ARG A 1 15.16 -7.79 -4.68
N LEU A 2 15.79 -6.81 -5.30
CA LEU A 2 16.67 -7.07 -6.43
C LEU A 2 17.91 -7.81 -5.91
N GLY A 3 18.29 -8.92 -6.52
CA GLY A 3 19.48 -9.65 -6.10
C GLY A 3 20.74 -8.83 -6.41
N ARG A 4 21.74 -8.86 -5.53
CA ARG A 4 23.02 -8.17 -5.74
C ARG A 4 23.62 -8.45 -7.12
N VAL A 5 23.53 -9.70 -7.57
CA VAL A 5 23.97 -10.13 -8.90
C VAL A 5 23.29 -9.31 -10.00
N VAL A 6 21.97 -9.12 -9.91
CA VAL A 6 21.21 -8.35 -10.92
C VAL A 6 21.57 -6.86 -10.87
N GLU A 7 21.84 -6.29 -9.69
CA GLU A 7 22.32 -4.91 -9.58
C GLU A 7 23.67 -4.71 -10.26
N GLU A 8 24.62 -5.64 -10.05
CA GLU A 8 25.95 -5.58 -10.66
C GLU A 8 25.89 -5.66 -12.20
N PHE A 9 24.91 -6.38 -12.77
CA PHE A 9 24.65 -6.38 -14.21
C PHE A 9 24.03 -5.09 -14.74
N LEU A 10 23.28 -4.37 -13.92
CA LEU A 10 22.59 -3.14 -14.34
C LEU A 10 23.53 -1.94 -14.45
N TYR A 11 24.59 -1.87 -13.66
CA TYR A 11 25.53 -0.74 -13.69
C TYR A 11 26.14 -0.50 -15.09
N PRO A 12 26.81 -1.48 -15.72
CA PRO A 12 27.37 -1.29 -17.06
C PRO A 12 26.27 -1.19 -18.13
N ALA A 13 25.10 -1.78 -17.90
CA ALA A 13 23.97 -1.65 -18.81
C ALA A 13 23.43 -0.21 -18.86
N MET A 14 23.43 0.50 -17.73
CA MET A 14 22.96 1.88 -17.63
C MET A 14 24.02 2.91 -18.04
N GLU A 15 25.31 2.64 -17.78
CA GLU A 15 26.41 3.58 -18.04
C GLU A 15 27.00 3.42 -19.44
N ASP A 16 27.29 2.18 -19.83
CA ASP A 16 28.04 1.87 -21.05
C ASP A 16 27.18 1.23 -22.14
N PHE A 17 25.90 0.98 -21.86
CA PHE A 17 24.99 0.20 -22.71
C PHE A 17 25.62 -1.14 -23.13
N ALA A 18 26.27 -1.83 -22.20
CA ALA A 18 26.88 -3.13 -22.45
C ALA A 18 26.78 -4.03 -21.22
N ILE A 19 26.80 -5.35 -21.45
CA ILE A 19 26.81 -6.36 -20.40
C ILE A 19 27.88 -7.41 -20.73
N ASP A 20 28.66 -7.79 -19.73
CA ASP A 20 29.65 -8.86 -19.83
C ASP A 20 29.05 -10.19 -19.35
N PHE A 21 28.91 -11.17 -20.24
CA PHE A 21 28.43 -12.52 -19.91
C PHE A 21 29.59 -13.51 -19.83
N MET A 22 29.73 -14.21 -18.70
CA MET A 22 30.63 -15.36 -18.61
C MET A 22 29.99 -16.58 -19.26
N VAL A 23 30.64 -17.11 -20.30
CA VAL A 23 30.33 -18.37 -20.95
C VAL A 23 31.37 -19.41 -20.54
N ASP A 24 30.92 -20.64 -20.29
CA ASP A 24 31.68 -21.77 -19.75
C ASP A 24 32.08 -21.66 -18.26
N ARG A 25 32.48 -22.79 -17.64
CA ARG A 25 32.91 -22.87 -16.23
C ARG A 25 34.36 -23.37 -16.14
N GLY A 26 35.11 -22.90 -15.14
CA GLY A 26 36.47 -23.36 -14.85
C GLY A 26 37.55 -22.64 -15.67
N ALA A 27 38.70 -23.29 -15.90
CA ALA A 27 39.88 -22.69 -16.55
C ALA A 27 39.65 -22.21 -18.00
N TYR A 28 38.53 -22.60 -18.61
CA TYR A 28 38.15 -22.22 -19.97
C TYR A 28 37.05 -21.14 -20.04
N ALA A 29 36.67 -20.56 -18.89
CA ALA A 29 35.65 -19.50 -18.86
C ALA A 29 36.07 -18.31 -19.74
N LYS A 30 35.16 -17.88 -20.62
CA LYS A 30 35.34 -16.72 -21.50
C LYS A 30 34.29 -15.68 -21.20
N THR A 31 34.70 -14.42 -21.14
CA THR A 31 33.78 -13.30 -20.99
C THR A 31 33.43 -12.75 -22.37
N ILE A 32 32.14 -12.74 -22.71
CA ILE A 32 31.62 -12.16 -23.95
C ILE A 32 30.93 -10.85 -23.61
N LYS A 33 31.41 -9.75 -24.18
CA LYS A 33 30.77 -8.44 -24.08
C LYS A 33 29.64 -8.33 -25.09
N ILE A 34 28.44 -8.07 -24.59
CA ILE A 34 27.23 -7.85 -25.40
C ILE A 34 26.88 -6.37 -25.34
N ASN A 35 26.89 -5.71 -26.49
CA ASN A 35 26.42 -4.33 -26.59
C ASN A 35 24.89 -4.29 -26.63
N LEU A 36 24.31 -3.46 -25.78
CA LEU A 36 22.89 -3.18 -25.73
C LEU A 36 22.55 -2.01 -26.65
N LYS A 37 21.29 -1.97 -27.11
CA LYS A 37 20.74 -0.74 -27.68
C LYS A 37 20.51 0.26 -26.56
N HIS A 38 20.61 1.56 -26.88
CA HIS A 38 20.22 2.61 -25.95
C HIS A 38 18.78 2.40 -25.49
N PHE A 39 18.55 2.51 -24.18
CA PHE A 39 17.25 2.32 -23.55
C PHE A 39 17.07 3.29 -22.38
N THR A 40 15.83 3.44 -21.93
CA THR A 40 15.49 4.18 -20.71
C THR A 40 15.04 3.20 -19.65
N LEU A 41 15.77 3.14 -18.53
CA LEU A 41 15.38 2.34 -17.39
C LEU A 41 14.39 3.12 -16.51
N ILE A 42 13.21 2.57 -16.29
CA ILE A 42 12.23 3.10 -15.33
C ILE A 42 12.16 2.15 -14.13
N GLY A 43 12.64 2.60 -12.98
CA GLY A 43 12.55 1.88 -11.71
C GLY A 43 11.37 2.36 -10.87
N ALA A 44 10.65 1.44 -10.24
CA ALA A 44 9.61 1.75 -9.26
C ALA A 44 9.85 0.97 -7.96
N THR A 45 9.81 1.65 -6.82
CA THR A 45 9.99 1.04 -5.50
C THR A 45 9.11 1.74 -4.46
N THR A 46 8.54 0.96 -3.54
CA THR A 46 7.84 1.48 -2.36
C THR A 46 8.80 2.00 -1.30
N ARG A 47 10.07 1.58 -1.36
CA ARG A 47 11.11 1.91 -0.38
C ARG A 47 12.40 2.30 -1.12
N ALA A 48 12.54 3.58 -1.42
CA ALA A 48 13.74 4.11 -2.09
C ALA A 48 15.03 3.83 -1.31
N GLY A 49 14.96 3.76 0.02
CA GLY A 49 16.10 3.41 0.88
C GLY A 49 16.58 1.96 0.78
N LEU A 50 15.86 1.08 0.06
CA LEU A 50 16.33 -0.27 -0.24
C LEU A 50 17.26 -0.33 -1.46
N LEU A 51 17.32 0.73 -2.26
CA LEU A 51 18.27 0.80 -3.37
C LEU A 51 19.66 1.09 -2.82
N THR A 52 20.65 0.37 -3.33
CA THR A 52 22.06 0.68 -3.04
C THR A 52 22.40 2.07 -3.55
N ALA A 53 23.27 2.79 -2.82
CA ALA A 53 23.68 4.14 -3.22
C ALA A 53 24.19 4.21 -4.68
N PRO A 54 25.02 3.26 -5.17
CA PRO A 54 25.47 3.25 -6.55
C PRO A 54 24.33 3.13 -7.57
N LEU A 55 23.34 2.25 -7.33
CA LEU A 55 22.21 2.11 -8.25
C LEU A 55 21.36 3.38 -8.27
N ARG A 56 21.13 3.97 -7.11
CA ARG A 56 20.31 5.18 -6.95
C ARG A 56 20.92 6.39 -7.67
N GLU A 57 22.24 6.57 -7.57
CA GLU A 57 22.96 7.69 -8.21
C GLU A 57 22.90 7.66 -9.74
N ARG A 58 22.63 6.50 -10.35
CA ARG A 58 22.49 6.33 -11.80
C ARG A 58 21.11 6.72 -12.35
N PHE A 59 20.12 6.98 -11.50
CA PHE A 59 18.83 7.51 -11.94
C PHE A 59 18.89 9.04 -12.04
N GLY A 60 18.98 9.57 -13.28
CA GLY A 60 19.03 11.01 -13.54
C GLY A 60 17.71 11.76 -13.27
N ILE A 61 16.59 11.03 -13.18
CA ILE A 61 15.27 11.58 -12.87
C ILE A 61 14.67 10.75 -11.74
N VAL A 62 14.30 11.41 -10.64
CA VAL A 62 13.66 10.79 -9.48
C VAL A 62 12.38 11.55 -9.16
N HIS A 63 11.27 10.82 -9.13
CA HIS A 63 9.98 11.34 -8.72
C HIS A 63 9.47 10.59 -7.50
N HIS A 64 8.94 11.34 -6.54
CA HIS A 64 8.19 10.81 -5.42
C HIS A 64 6.70 10.96 -5.71
N LEU A 65 5.95 9.88 -5.54
CA LEU A 65 4.50 9.89 -5.68
C LEU A 65 3.90 9.91 -4.28
N ASP A 66 3.29 11.04 -3.94
CA ASP A 66 2.50 11.18 -2.72
C ASP A 66 1.09 10.64 -2.90
N TYR A 67 0.38 10.49 -1.78
CA TYR A 67 -1.03 10.14 -1.80
C TYR A 67 -1.86 11.26 -2.45
N TYR A 68 -2.91 10.83 -3.14
CA TYR A 68 -3.85 11.73 -3.79
C TYR A 68 -4.74 12.42 -2.75
N THR A 69 -5.11 13.65 -3.05
CA THR A 69 -6.11 14.39 -2.26
C THR A 69 -7.50 13.76 -2.44
N PRO A 70 -8.43 13.94 -1.48
CA PRO A 70 -9.82 13.51 -1.64
C PRO A 70 -10.47 14.05 -2.92
N GLU A 71 -10.18 15.29 -3.28
CA GLU A 71 -10.72 15.96 -4.47
C GLU A 71 -10.20 15.32 -5.77
N ASP A 72 -8.91 14.99 -5.83
CA ASP A 72 -8.34 14.28 -6.98
C ASP A 72 -8.89 12.86 -7.10
N LEU A 73 -9.08 12.17 -5.97
CA LEU A 73 -9.70 10.84 -5.96
C LEU A 73 -11.16 10.90 -6.40
N GLN A 74 -11.93 11.91 -5.99
CA GLN A 74 -13.30 12.09 -6.45
C GLN A 74 -13.34 12.29 -7.98
N ARG A 75 -12.41 13.06 -8.54
CA ARG A 75 -12.27 13.21 -10.00
C ARG A 75 -11.95 11.88 -10.68
N ILE A 76 -11.03 11.09 -10.12
CA ILE A 76 -10.66 9.77 -10.63
C ILE A 76 -11.85 8.80 -10.59
N VAL A 77 -12.60 8.79 -9.50
CA VAL A 77 -13.79 7.94 -9.34
C VAL A 77 -14.85 8.31 -10.38
N ARG A 78 -15.15 9.59 -10.57
CA ARG A 78 -16.11 10.05 -11.60
C ARG A 78 -15.68 9.67 -13.00
N HIS A 79 -14.41 9.90 -13.34
CA HIS A 79 -13.86 9.50 -14.63
C HIS A 79 -13.99 7.98 -14.84
N SER A 80 -13.62 7.20 -13.83
CA SER A 80 -13.66 5.73 -13.90
C SER A 80 -15.10 5.20 -13.96
N ALA A 81 -16.06 5.86 -13.31
CA ALA A 81 -17.47 5.53 -13.40
C ALA A 81 -18.02 5.77 -14.82
N SER A 82 -17.63 6.89 -15.44
CA SER A 82 -17.96 7.18 -16.84
C SER A 82 -17.41 6.12 -17.79
N VAL A 83 -16.15 5.71 -17.63
CA VAL A 83 -15.53 4.62 -18.42
C VAL A 83 -16.26 3.29 -18.25
N LEU A 84 -16.78 3.01 -17.05
CA LEU A 84 -17.54 1.80 -16.73
C LEU A 84 -19.03 1.88 -17.09
N GLY A 85 -19.52 3.02 -17.57
CA GLY A 85 -20.93 3.24 -17.89
C GLY A 85 -21.84 3.24 -16.66
N VAL A 86 -21.34 3.70 -15.51
CA VAL A 86 -22.09 3.73 -14.23
C VAL A 86 -22.49 5.16 -13.90
N THR A 87 -23.78 5.36 -13.59
CA THR A 87 -24.28 6.65 -13.12
C THR A 87 -23.89 6.86 -11.66
N ILE A 88 -23.13 7.91 -11.37
CA ILE A 88 -22.69 8.29 -10.03
C ILE A 88 -22.89 9.78 -9.79
N GLY A 89 -23.45 10.14 -8.64
CA GLY A 89 -23.53 11.52 -8.17
C GLY A 89 -22.23 11.98 -7.50
N ASP A 90 -22.04 13.30 -7.38
CA ASP A 90 -20.83 13.86 -6.78
C ASP A 90 -20.63 13.39 -5.33
N ASP A 91 -21.71 13.28 -4.55
CA ASP A 91 -21.65 12.81 -3.16
C ASP A 91 -21.29 11.33 -3.05
N GLY A 92 -21.77 10.49 -3.98
CA GLY A 92 -21.40 9.08 -4.04
C GLY A 92 -19.93 8.90 -4.40
N ALA A 93 -19.42 9.71 -5.33
CA ALA A 93 -18.01 9.72 -5.68
C ALA A 93 -17.13 10.22 -4.52
N ALA A 94 -17.59 11.24 -3.78
CA ALA A 94 -16.90 11.76 -2.60
C ALA A 94 -16.82 10.71 -1.48
N GLU A 95 -17.91 9.96 -1.25
CA GLU A 95 -17.95 8.89 -0.24
C GLU A 95 -16.95 7.77 -0.55
N ILE A 96 -16.84 7.37 -1.83
CA ILE A 96 -15.83 6.38 -2.26
C ILE A 96 -14.41 6.96 -2.09
N ALA A 97 -14.20 8.22 -2.50
CA ALA A 97 -12.90 8.87 -2.43
C ALA A 97 -12.40 9.00 -0.99
N ALA A 98 -13.27 9.39 -0.06
CA ALA A 98 -12.94 9.53 1.36
C ALA A 98 -12.43 8.22 1.99
N ARG A 99 -12.92 7.07 1.50
CA ARG A 99 -12.54 5.74 1.99
C ARG A 99 -11.45 5.06 1.14
N ALA A 100 -10.88 5.75 0.17
CA ALA A 100 -9.89 5.19 -0.76
C ALA A 100 -8.42 5.30 -0.30
N ARG A 101 -8.17 5.78 0.92
CA ARG A 101 -6.83 5.83 1.53
C ARG A 101 -5.78 6.54 0.65
N GLY A 102 -6.18 7.66 0.03
CA GLY A 102 -5.29 8.44 -0.84
C GLY A 102 -4.83 7.71 -2.12
N THR A 103 -5.43 6.56 -2.47
CA THR A 103 -4.89 5.64 -3.47
C THR A 103 -5.87 5.39 -4.62
N PRO A 104 -5.55 5.78 -5.87
CA PRO A 104 -6.42 5.57 -7.03
C PRO A 104 -6.80 4.10 -7.28
N ARG A 105 -5.86 3.18 -7.04
CA ARG A 105 -6.09 1.74 -7.18
C ARG A 105 -7.19 1.25 -6.23
N ILE A 106 -7.20 1.76 -4.99
CA ILE A 106 -8.23 1.43 -4.00
C ILE A 106 -9.55 2.06 -4.42
N ALA A 107 -9.56 3.36 -4.77
CA ALA A 107 -10.76 4.04 -5.25
C ALA A 107 -11.48 3.28 -6.38
N ASN A 108 -10.73 2.82 -7.39
CA ASN A 108 -11.29 2.06 -8.50
C ASN A 108 -11.72 0.63 -8.13
N ARG A 109 -11.07 0.01 -7.14
CA ARG A 109 -11.54 -1.27 -6.58
C ARG A 109 -12.87 -1.08 -5.86
N LEU A 110 -12.98 -0.04 -5.04
CA LEU A 110 -14.19 0.30 -4.30
C LEU A 110 -15.35 0.64 -5.23
N LEU A 111 -15.11 1.48 -6.25
CA LEU A 111 -16.12 1.81 -7.25
C LEU A 111 -16.72 0.57 -7.92
N ARG A 112 -15.90 -0.43 -8.25
CA ARG A 112 -16.40 -1.69 -8.83
C ARG A 112 -17.33 -2.43 -7.86
N ARG A 113 -16.98 -2.51 -6.58
CA ARG A 113 -17.84 -3.12 -5.55
C ARG A 113 -19.14 -2.35 -5.35
N VAL A 114 -19.06 -1.02 -5.26
CA VAL A 114 -20.23 -0.16 -5.10
C VAL A 114 -21.15 -0.26 -6.32
N ARG A 115 -20.60 -0.34 -7.54
CA ARG A 115 -21.37 -0.60 -8.75
C ARG A 115 -22.11 -1.92 -8.65
N ASP A 116 -21.43 -3.01 -8.32
CA ASP A 116 -22.04 -4.33 -8.25
C ASP A 116 -23.19 -4.35 -7.23
N TYR A 117 -23.01 -3.68 -6.09
CA TYR A 117 -24.08 -3.44 -5.12
C TYR A 117 -25.24 -2.62 -5.71
N ALA A 118 -24.94 -1.48 -6.35
CA ALA A 118 -25.95 -0.57 -6.89
C ALA A 118 -26.80 -1.22 -7.99
N GLN A 119 -26.19 -2.05 -8.84
CA GLN A 119 -26.89 -2.79 -9.89
C GLN A 119 -27.93 -3.78 -9.33
N VAL A 120 -27.66 -4.37 -8.18
CA VAL A 120 -28.55 -5.37 -7.56
C VAL A 120 -29.54 -4.74 -6.57
N LYS A 121 -29.12 -3.68 -5.87
CA LYS A 121 -29.84 -3.14 -4.70
C LYS A 121 -30.34 -1.71 -4.84
N ALA A 122 -29.89 -0.95 -5.85
CA ALA A 122 -30.18 0.49 -5.96
C ALA A 122 -30.38 0.98 -7.41
N HIS A 123 -30.97 0.14 -8.27
CA HIS A 123 -31.36 0.50 -9.64
C HIS A 123 -30.23 1.08 -10.52
N GLY A 124 -28.96 0.78 -10.20
CA GLY A 124 -27.80 1.14 -11.00
C GLY A 124 -27.26 2.57 -10.82
N ALA A 125 -27.86 3.40 -9.98
CA ALA A 125 -27.34 4.73 -9.66
C ALA A 125 -26.61 4.73 -8.30
N ILE A 126 -25.48 5.44 -8.23
CA ILE A 126 -24.67 5.55 -7.01
C ILE A 126 -24.81 6.97 -6.45
N ASP A 127 -25.53 7.09 -5.34
CA ASP A 127 -25.51 8.26 -4.47
C ASP A 127 -24.68 7.98 -3.21
N ARG A 128 -24.70 8.91 -2.25
CA ARG A 128 -23.96 8.80 -0.99
C ARG A 128 -24.39 7.59 -0.17
N ASP A 129 -25.69 7.35 -0.04
CA ASP A 129 -26.24 6.32 0.84
C ASP A 129 -25.97 4.93 0.25
N VAL A 130 -26.12 4.79 -1.07
CA VAL A 130 -25.76 3.57 -1.81
C VAL A 130 -24.27 3.28 -1.67
N ALA A 131 -23.40 4.28 -1.83
CA ALA A 131 -21.96 4.11 -1.65
C ALA A 131 -21.62 3.71 -0.21
N ALA A 132 -22.18 4.40 0.78
CA ALA A 132 -21.92 4.13 2.19
C ALA A 132 -22.38 2.71 2.59
N ALA A 133 -23.57 2.29 2.16
CA ALA A 133 -24.12 0.98 2.44
C ALA A 133 -23.30 -0.14 1.79
N ALA A 134 -22.90 0.04 0.53
CA ALA A 134 -22.05 -0.91 -0.18
C ALA A 134 -20.68 -1.06 0.49
N LEU A 135 -20.04 0.05 0.87
CA LEU A 135 -18.73 0.04 1.53
C LEU A 135 -18.82 -0.57 2.93
N GLN A 136 -19.90 -0.32 3.67
CA GLN A 136 -20.14 -0.96 4.95
C GLN A 136 -20.32 -2.48 4.81
N LEU A 137 -21.04 -2.93 3.78
CA LEU A 137 -21.21 -4.36 3.48
C LEU A 137 -19.88 -5.04 3.14
N GLU A 138 -19.00 -4.35 2.41
CA GLU A 138 -17.61 -4.80 2.13
C GLU A 138 -16.70 -4.74 3.37
N GLY A 139 -17.22 -4.29 4.52
CA GLY A 139 -16.47 -4.18 5.76
C GLY A 139 -15.43 -3.06 5.70
N ILE A 140 -15.73 -1.96 5.03
CA ILE A 140 -14.88 -0.77 4.97
C ILE A 140 -15.49 0.31 5.86
N ASP A 141 -14.72 0.74 6.85
CA ASP A 141 -15.19 1.76 7.79
C ASP A 141 -15.13 3.18 7.20
N LEU A 142 -15.54 4.17 8.00
CA LEU A 142 -15.57 5.58 7.61
C LEU A 142 -14.19 6.17 7.28
N LEU A 143 -13.11 5.55 7.77
CA LEU A 143 -11.73 5.97 7.51
C LEU A 143 -11.10 5.20 6.33
N GLY A 144 -11.85 4.28 5.72
CA GLY A 144 -11.35 3.43 4.64
C GLY A 144 -10.53 2.23 5.11
N LEU A 145 -10.56 1.90 6.40
CA LEU A 145 -9.90 0.70 6.92
C LEU A 145 -10.71 -0.52 6.55
N ASP A 146 -10.05 -1.53 6.01
CA ASP A 146 -10.65 -2.82 5.69
C ASP A 146 -10.50 -3.82 6.86
N ALA A 147 -10.92 -5.07 6.63
CA ALA A 147 -10.88 -6.11 7.64
C ALA A 147 -9.46 -6.39 8.14
N LEU A 148 -8.46 -6.34 7.26
CA LEU A 148 -7.07 -6.62 7.63
C LEU A 148 -6.48 -5.47 8.44
N ASP A 149 -6.73 -4.22 8.04
CA ASP A 149 -6.30 -3.04 8.80
C ASP A 149 -6.84 -3.09 10.25
N ARG A 150 -8.13 -3.43 10.40
CA ARG A 150 -8.77 -3.55 11.72
C ARG A 150 -8.29 -4.77 12.49
N ALA A 151 -8.03 -5.90 11.83
CA ALA A 151 -7.47 -7.07 12.48
C ALA A 151 -6.06 -6.78 13.03
N PHE A 152 -5.23 -6.08 12.25
CA PHE A 152 -3.91 -5.61 12.66
C PHE A 152 -3.99 -4.70 13.90
N LEU A 153 -4.86 -3.69 13.87
CA LEU A 153 -5.05 -2.77 15.01
C LEU A 153 -5.59 -3.50 16.24
N ARG A 154 -6.54 -4.43 16.07
CA ARG A 154 -7.09 -5.23 17.17
C ARG A 154 -6.03 -6.13 17.78
N ALA A 155 -5.22 -6.82 16.99
CA ALA A 155 -4.10 -7.61 17.50
C ALA A 155 -3.15 -6.72 18.31
N LEU A 156 -2.71 -5.60 17.72
CA LEU A 156 -1.80 -4.67 18.38
C LEU A 156 -2.35 -4.10 19.70
N VAL A 157 -3.62 -3.71 19.74
CA VAL A 157 -4.22 -3.05 20.91
C VAL A 157 -4.73 -4.03 21.95
N VAL A 158 -5.51 -5.04 21.53
CA VAL A 158 -6.21 -5.97 22.43
C VAL A 158 -5.27 -7.08 22.90
N GLN A 159 -4.54 -7.70 21.98
CA GLN A 159 -3.68 -8.85 22.30
C GLN A 159 -2.33 -8.42 22.88
N TYR A 160 -1.75 -7.33 22.38
CA TYR A 160 -0.44 -6.83 22.79
C TYR A 160 -0.49 -5.55 23.64
N GLY A 161 -1.66 -5.15 24.15
CA GLY A 161 -1.82 -3.99 25.05
C GLY A 161 -1.47 -2.63 24.43
N GLY A 162 -1.32 -2.56 23.11
CA GLY A 162 -0.87 -1.38 22.37
C GLY A 162 0.63 -1.35 22.07
N GLY A 163 1.38 -2.41 22.36
CA GLY A 163 2.80 -2.55 22.01
C GLY A 163 3.79 -2.00 23.06
N PRO A 164 5.10 -2.08 22.78
CA PRO A 164 5.70 -2.32 21.47
C PRO A 164 5.75 -3.81 21.09
N VAL A 165 5.52 -4.14 19.82
CA VAL A 165 5.52 -5.53 19.32
C VAL A 165 6.24 -5.66 17.97
N GLY A 166 6.97 -6.75 17.77
CA GLY A 166 7.64 -7.05 16.51
C GLY A 166 6.64 -7.38 15.38
N ILE A 167 7.01 -7.11 14.13
CA ILE A 167 6.12 -7.38 12.99
C ILE A 167 5.82 -8.86 12.81
N GLY A 168 6.79 -9.75 13.03
CA GLY A 168 6.57 -11.18 12.94
C GLY A 168 5.51 -11.70 13.91
N ALA A 169 5.42 -11.14 15.12
CA ALA A 169 4.39 -11.51 16.09
C ALA A 169 2.99 -11.02 15.65
N LEU A 170 2.91 -9.81 15.09
CA LEU A 170 1.66 -9.29 14.52
C LEU A 170 1.23 -10.09 13.29
N ALA A 171 2.15 -10.37 12.38
CA ALA A 171 1.97 -11.18 11.19
C ALA A 171 1.42 -12.57 11.53
N ALA A 172 2.02 -13.25 12.52
CA ALA A 172 1.53 -14.53 13.01
C ALA A 172 0.11 -14.43 13.61
N SER A 173 -0.20 -13.35 14.32
CA SER A 173 -1.51 -13.16 14.97
C SER A 173 -2.65 -12.92 13.98
N VAL A 174 -2.36 -12.27 12.85
CA VAL A 174 -3.36 -12.01 11.80
C VAL A 174 -3.27 -12.98 10.61
N ASN A 175 -2.36 -13.97 10.68
CA ASN A 175 -2.11 -14.97 9.63
C ASN A 175 -1.79 -14.34 8.26
N GLU A 176 -0.89 -13.35 8.25
CA GLU A 176 -0.41 -12.65 7.04
C GLU A 176 1.11 -12.62 6.96
N GLU A 177 1.64 -12.28 5.78
CA GLU A 177 3.08 -12.07 5.60
C GLU A 177 3.56 -10.72 6.16
N GLU A 178 4.77 -10.69 6.72
CA GLU A 178 5.37 -9.46 7.26
C GLU A 178 5.47 -8.34 6.23
N ASP A 179 5.81 -8.69 4.99
CA ASP A 179 5.92 -7.74 3.88
C ASP A 179 4.54 -7.16 3.51
N THR A 180 3.47 -7.98 3.51
CA THR A 180 2.09 -7.50 3.30
C THR A 180 1.71 -6.44 4.34
N LEU A 181 1.97 -6.71 5.62
CA LEU A 181 1.66 -5.75 6.66
C LEU A 181 2.49 -4.46 6.52
N THR A 182 3.79 -4.61 6.29
CA THR A 182 4.73 -3.48 6.22
C THR A 182 4.51 -2.57 5.01
N ASP A 183 4.18 -3.17 3.86
CA ASP A 183 4.09 -2.46 2.58
C ASP A 183 2.64 -2.05 2.22
N VAL A 184 1.61 -2.70 2.80
CA VAL A 184 0.20 -2.41 2.47
C VAL A 184 -0.57 -1.78 3.64
N VAL A 185 -0.42 -2.29 4.86
CA VAL A 185 -1.24 -1.90 6.01
C VAL A 185 -0.62 -0.72 6.78
N GLU A 186 0.63 -0.88 7.19
CA GLU A 186 1.33 0.10 8.02
C GLU A 186 1.41 1.52 7.41
N PRO A 187 1.63 1.72 6.09
CA PRO A 187 1.81 3.06 5.53
C PRO A 187 0.60 3.98 5.82
N PHE A 188 -0.61 3.48 5.60
CA PHE A 188 -1.82 4.26 5.83
C PHE A 188 -2.09 4.46 7.33
N LEU A 189 -1.90 3.42 8.15
CA LEU A 189 -2.08 3.52 9.61
C LEU A 189 -1.10 4.51 10.26
N ILE A 190 0.13 4.60 9.76
CA ILE A 190 1.11 5.60 10.20
C ILE A 190 0.66 7.00 9.76
N GLN A 191 0.23 7.14 8.50
CA GLN A 191 -0.21 8.42 7.93
C GLN A 191 -1.40 9.03 8.70
N ILE A 192 -2.40 8.23 9.08
CA ILE A 192 -3.54 8.70 9.89
C ILE A 192 -3.20 8.80 11.40
N GLY A 193 -1.97 8.46 11.78
CA GLY A 193 -1.46 8.56 13.15
C GLY A 193 -2.00 7.51 14.11
N PHE A 194 -2.38 6.33 13.61
CA PHE A 194 -2.87 5.19 14.41
C PHE A 194 -1.71 4.28 14.86
N LEU A 195 -0.64 4.24 14.08
CA LEU A 195 0.53 3.39 14.31
C LEU A 195 1.81 4.22 14.43
N GLN A 196 2.68 3.85 15.36
CA GLN A 196 4.04 4.37 15.49
C GLN A 196 5.05 3.23 15.38
N ARG A 197 6.12 3.43 14.60
CA ARG A 197 7.29 2.56 14.57
C ARG A 197 8.31 3.06 15.59
N THR A 198 8.76 2.19 16.48
CA THR A 198 9.78 2.47 17.50
C THR A 198 10.90 1.45 17.41
N ALA A 199 12.04 1.70 18.07
CA ALA A 199 13.14 0.74 18.12
C ALA A 199 12.72 -0.64 18.70
N GLY A 200 11.75 -0.64 19.62
CA GLY A 200 11.20 -1.86 20.22
C GLY A 200 10.08 -2.53 19.40
N GLY A 201 9.67 -1.96 18.26
CA GLY A 201 8.58 -2.47 17.43
C GLY A 201 7.43 -1.48 17.22
N ARG A 202 6.26 -2.01 16.90
CA ARG A 202 5.05 -1.26 16.54
C ARG A 202 4.27 -0.91 17.80
N ARG A 203 3.80 0.34 17.90
CA ARG A 203 3.00 0.84 19.04
C ARG A 203 1.74 1.52 18.52
N ALA A 204 0.60 1.20 19.13
CA ALA A 204 -0.66 1.88 18.84
C ALA A 204 -0.73 3.23 19.55
N THR A 205 -1.27 4.24 18.86
CA THR A 205 -1.51 5.55 19.46
C THR A 205 -2.83 5.60 20.22
N SER A 206 -3.05 6.68 20.96
CA SER A 206 -4.35 6.96 21.60
C SER A 206 -5.49 7.04 20.57
N LYS A 207 -5.24 7.56 19.37
CA LYS A 207 -6.23 7.62 18.28
C LYS A 207 -6.69 6.23 17.86
N ALA A 208 -5.77 5.27 17.72
CA ALA A 208 -6.11 3.90 17.38
C ALA A 208 -6.99 3.23 18.46
N LYS A 209 -6.65 3.44 19.74
CA LYS A 209 -7.45 2.91 20.86
C LYS A 209 -8.87 3.49 20.86
N ALA A 210 -8.99 4.80 20.71
CA ALA A 210 -10.29 5.48 20.62
C ALA A 210 -11.12 4.99 19.42
N HIS A 211 -10.51 4.80 18.26
CA HIS A 211 -11.18 4.28 17.08
C HIS A 211 -11.74 2.86 17.28
N LEU A 212 -11.05 2.01 18.04
CA LEU A 212 -11.54 0.67 18.39
C LEU A 212 -12.62 0.67 19.50
N GLY A 213 -13.00 1.84 20.02
CA GLY A 213 -13.94 1.97 21.14
C GLY A 213 -13.35 1.57 22.49
N LEU A 214 -12.02 1.45 22.60
CA LEU A 214 -11.32 1.08 23.81
C LEU A 214 -10.86 2.37 24.52
N SER A 215 -11.62 2.82 25.51
CA SER A 215 -11.24 3.95 26.36
C SER A 215 -9.96 3.62 27.14
N ALA A 216 -9.20 4.65 27.53
CA ALA A 216 -7.91 4.52 28.22
C ALA A 216 -7.96 3.84 29.62
N SER A 217 -9.09 3.24 30.01
CA SER A 217 -9.38 2.68 31.33
C SER A 217 -9.19 1.18 31.48
N GLU A 218 -8.90 0.44 30.41
CA GLU A 218 -8.60 -1.01 30.50
C GLU A 218 -7.09 -1.27 30.44
N GLN A 219 -6.33 -0.57 31.29
CA GLN A 219 -5.04 -1.13 31.70
C GLN A 219 -5.35 -2.33 32.59
N PRO A 220 -4.92 -3.56 32.27
CA PRO A 220 -4.89 -4.61 33.26
C PRO A 220 -3.98 -4.09 34.38
N ARG A 221 -4.56 -3.83 35.56
CA ARG A 221 -3.76 -3.68 36.77
C ARG A 221 -2.97 -4.98 36.91
N LEU A 222 -1.68 -4.92 36.61
CA LEU A 222 -0.74 -5.93 37.05
C LEU A 222 -0.83 -5.95 38.58
N LEU A 223 -1.45 -7.01 39.11
CA LEU A 223 -1.26 -7.45 40.49
C LEU A 223 0.11 -8.13 40.60
#